data_AF-A0AAE9KKF0-F1
#
_entry.id   AF-A0AAE9KKF0-F1
#
_cell.length_a   1.000
_cell.length_b   1.000
_cell.length_c   1.000
_cell.angle_alpha   90.00
_cell.angle_beta   90.00
_cell.angle_gamma   90.00
#
_symmetry.space_group_name_H-M   'P 1'
#
loop_
_entity.id
_entity.type
_entity.pdbx_description
1 polymer ?
#
loop_
_entity_poly.entity_id
_entity_poly.type
_entity_poly.pdbx_seq_one_letter_code
_entity_poly.pdbx_strand_id
1 'polypeptide(L)'
;MTISKKNSELRERFKEYASNKNIFDLADLRYEILKIYYDFKLKNDMNEQERKSQDSRRKAHLTALKKRIKREIVSKIVIDLVKYYNIEKTTFHFFSHICTEILERNVDNRYILNNFSNMILDEKKELTKLSESRNASSKMILENSYNELVSMSHIKDKLFRNNNFKTAYLKCYACANEEFSRFKVFAFPDNFETLDFLFEEERIKKEEKEISKIMIEQVEEEQKIQPNKKRRL
;
A
#
# COMPACT_ATOMS: atom_id res chain seq x y z
N MET A 1 -0.85 -21.56 17.91
CA MET A 1 0.21 -20.52 18.02
C MET A 1 0.03 -19.80 19.36
N THR A 2 1.09 -19.59 20.15
CA THR A 2 0.99 -18.87 21.43
C THR A 2 0.79 -17.37 21.22
N ILE A 3 0.13 -16.69 22.15
CA ILE A 3 -0.09 -15.22 22.11
C ILE A 3 1.25 -14.48 22.04
N SER A 4 2.27 -14.95 22.78
CA SER A 4 3.61 -14.36 22.74
C SER A 4 4.23 -14.40 21.33
N LYS A 5 4.16 -15.55 20.65
CA LYS A 5 4.68 -15.70 19.28
C LYS A 5 3.92 -14.81 18.30
N LYS A 6 2.59 -14.79 18.39
CA LYS A 6 1.71 -13.94 17.58
C LYS A 6 2.05 -12.44 17.72
N ASN A 7 2.29 -11.98 18.95
CA ASN A 7 2.66 -10.60 19.22
C ASN A 7 4.07 -10.28 18.71
N SER A 8 4.99 -11.23 18.76
CA SER A 8 6.33 -11.07 18.17
C SER A 8 6.28 -10.92 16.66
N GLU A 9 5.51 -11.77 15.97
CA GLU A 9 5.34 -11.72 14.51
C GLU A 9 4.71 -10.40 14.06
N LEU A 10 3.64 -9.93 14.75
CA LEU A 10 3.04 -8.64 14.44
C LEU A 10 4.01 -7.47 14.67
N ARG A 11 4.88 -7.56 15.67
CA ARG A 11 5.89 -6.52 15.93
C ARG A 11 6.92 -6.44 14.80
N GLU A 12 7.41 -7.58 14.32
CA GLU A 12 8.28 -7.60 13.13
C GLU A 12 7.54 -7.02 11.92
N ARG A 13 6.26 -7.37 11.75
CA ARG A 13 5.43 -6.81 10.68
C ARG A 13 5.29 -5.28 10.78
N PHE A 14 5.14 -4.72 11.97
CA PHE A 14 5.15 -3.25 12.16
C PHE A 14 6.48 -2.57 11.81
N LYS A 15 7.61 -3.26 11.96
CA LYS A 15 8.90 -2.73 11.47
C LYS A 15 8.92 -2.68 9.94
N GLU A 16 8.36 -3.69 9.28
CA GLU A 16 8.25 -3.69 7.81
C GLU A 16 7.38 -2.52 7.30
N TYR A 17 6.32 -2.17 8.02
CA TYR A 17 5.52 -0.96 7.73
C TYR A 17 6.33 0.33 7.83
N ALA A 18 7.24 0.43 8.80
CA ALA A 18 8.09 1.62 8.94
C ALA A 18 9.08 1.77 7.77
N SER A 19 9.47 0.68 7.13
CA SER A 19 10.35 0.69 5.94
C SER A 19 9.60 0.52 4.62
N ASN A 20 8.27 0.58 4.62
CA ASN A 20 7.38 0.30 3.48
C ASN A 20 7.58 -1.07 2.79
N LYS A 21 8.26 -2.00 3.46
CA LYS A 21 8.65 -3.28 2.85
C LYS A 21 7.40 -4.11 2.54
N ASN A 22 7.32 -4.60 1.30
CA ASN A 22 6.21 -5.40 0.79
C ASN A 22 4.84 -4.70 0.83
N ILE A 23 4.81 -3.36 0.84
CA ILE A 23 3.55 -2.57 0.84
C ILE A 23 3.41 -1.83 -0.48
N PHE A 24 4.37 -0.96 -0.79
CA PHE A 24 4.54 -0.34 -2.10
C PHE A 24 6.05 -0.15 -2.34
N ASP A 25 6.45 -0.07 -3.60
CA ASP A 25 7.84 0.14 -3.95
C ASP A 25 8.16 1.64 -4.02
N LEU A 26 9.17 2.06 -3.26
CA LEU A 26 9.53 3.48 -3.16
C LEU A 26 10.14 4.01 -4.46
N ALA A 27 10.90 3.19 -5.19
CA ALA A 27 11.46 3.58 -6.49
C ALA A 27 10.34 3.69 -7.53
N ASP A 28 9.40 2.75 -7.55
CA ASP A 28 8.25 2.83 -8.46
C ASP A 28 7.40 4.09 -8.15
N LEU A 29 7.19 4.42 -6.87
CA LEU A 29 6.52 5.67 -6.48
C LEU A 29 7.28 6.92 -6.96
N ARG A 30 8.60 6.97 -6.78
CA ARG A 30 9.44 8.08 -7.27
C ARG A 30 9.32 8.26 -8.77
N TYR A 31 9.47 7.16 -9.50
CA TYR A 31 9.31 7.13 -10.96
C TYR A 31 7.95 7.67 -11.39
N GLU A 32 6.86 7.21 -10.77
CA GLU A 32 5.51 7.66 -11.12
C GLU A 32 5.28 9.15 -10.80
N ILE A 33 5.82 9.66 -9.69
CA ILE A 33 5.75 11.09 -9.36
C ILE A 33 6.51 11.91 -10.41
N LEU A 34 7.76 11.53 -10.71
CA LEU A 34 8.60 12.21 -11.70
C LEU A 34 7.95 12.18 -13.08
N LYS A 35 7.41 11.02 -13.49
CA LYS A 35 6.68 10.88 -14.75
C LYS A 35 5.52 11.87 -14.85
N ILE A 36 4.72 12.02 -13.79
CA ILE A 36 3.61 13.00 -13.78
C ILE A 36 4.14 14.43 -13.93
N TYR A 37 5.25 14.77 -13.25
CA TYR A 37 5.86 16.09 -13.42
C TYR A 37 6.41 16.30 -14.83
N TYR A 38 7.01 15.26 -15.43
CA TYR A 38 7.55 15.28 -16.78
C TYR A 38 6.46 15.40 -17.85
N ASP A 39 5.42 14.56 -17.79
CA ASP A 39 4.29 14.52 -18.72
C ASP A 39 3.50 15.83 -18.72
N PHE A 40 3.39 16.48 -17.56
CA PHE A 40 2.66 17.74 -17.37
C PHE A 40 3.59 18.89 -16.95
N LYS A 41 4.80 18.93 -17.51
CA LYS A 41 5.79 19.96 -17.21
C LYS A 41 5.33 21.35 -17.65
N LEU A 42 5.61 22.36 -16.82
CA LEU A 42 5.37 23.75 -17.18
C LEU A 42 6.62 24.30 -17.87
N LYS A 43 6.42 25.03 -18.98
CA LYS A 43 7.49 25.71 -19.70
C LYS A 43 7.29 27.23 -19.63
N ASN A 44 8.38 27.97 -19.81
CA ASN A 44 8.36 29.43 -19.72
C ASN A 44 7.60 30.11 -20.87
N ASP A 45 7.56 29.47 -22.04
CA ASP A 45 6.87 29.92 -23.26
C ASP A 45 5.35 29.64 -23.27
N MET A 46 4.83 28.88 -22.30
CA MET A 46 3.39 28.60 -22.20
C MET A 46 2.58 29.85 -21.84
N ASN A 47 1.45 30.03 -22.52
CA ASN A 47 0.49 31.07 -22.16
C ASN A 47 -0.25 30.72 -20.85
N GLU A 48 -1.01 31.67 -20.30
CA GLU A 48 -1.68 31.50 -19.02
C GLU A 48 -2.71 30.35 -19.03
N GLN A 49 -3.44 30.17 -20.12
CA GLN A 49 -4.47 29.14 -20.24
C GLN A 49 -3.84 27.74 -20.30
N GLU A 50 -2.77 27.57 -21.07
CA GLU A 50 -1.99 26.34 -21.15
C GLU A 50 -1.38 25.99 -19.80
N ARG A 51 -0.78 26.97 -19.11
CA ARG A 51 -0.19 26.79 -17.79
C ARG A 51 -1.21 26.31 -16.76
N LYS A 52 -2.39 26.94 -16.72
CA LYS A 52 -3.50 26.52 -15.83
C LYS A 52 -4.00 25.12 -16.15
N SER A 53 -4.14 24.79 -17.43
CA SER A 53 -4.56 23.46 -17.90
C SER A 53 -3.57 22.37 -17.47
N GLN A 54 -2.28 22.58 -17.71
CA GLN A 54 -1.22 21.63 -17.34
C GLN A 54 -1.12 21.44 -15.83
N ASP A 55 -1.11 22.53 -15.06
CA ASP A 55 -1.08 22.46 -13.60
C ASP A 55 -2.30 21.71 -13.02
N SER A 56 -3.48 21.92 -13.61
CA SER A 56 -4.70 21.22 -13.21
C SER A 56 -4.61 19.71 -13.47
N ARG A 57 -4.13 19.31 -14.66
CA ARG A 57 -3.91 17.89 -15.00
C ARG A 57 -2.89 17.26 -14.07
N ARG A 58 -1.73 17.89 -13.89
CA ARG A 58 -0.69 17.47 -12.95
C ARG A 58 -1.24 17.23 -11.55
N LYS A 59 -1.97 18.21 -10.99
CA LYS A 59 -2.59 18.11 -9.66
C LYS A 59 -3.60 16.96 -9.58
N ALA A 60 -4.40 16.74 -10.63
CA ALA A 60 -5.35 15.64 -10.68
C ALA A 60 -4.63 14.28 -10.65
N HIS A 61 -3.59 14.09 -11.47
CA HIS A 61 -2.79 12.85 -11.50
C HIS A 61 -2.03 12.61 -10.19
N LEU A 62 -1.38 13.63 -9.62
CA LEU A 62 -0.72 13.51 -8.30
C LEU A 62 -1.72 13.17 -7.19
N THR A 63 -2.91 13.76 -7.22
CA THR A 63 -3.98 13.47 -6.26
C THR A 63 -4.49 12.03 -6.40
N ALA A 64 -4.64 11.54 -7.63
CA ALA A 64 -5.04 10.17 -7.90
C ALA A 64 -3.98 9.17 -7.41
N LEU A 65 -2.69 9.42 -7.72
CA LEU A 65 -1.57 8.61 -7.26
C LEU A 65 -1.51 8.56 -5.73
N LYS A 66 -1.62 9.72 -5.07
CA LYS A 66 -1.65 9.82 -3.61
C LYS A 66 -2.82 9.05 -2.99
N LYS A 67 -4.00 9.05 -3.63
CA LYS A 67 -5.15 8.23 -3.21
C LYS A 67 -4.87 6.74 -3.40
N ARG A 68 -4.23 6.32 -4.49
CA ARG A 68 -3.86 4.93 -4.76
C ARG A 68 -2.91 4.40 -3.68
N ILE A 69 -1.82 5.11 -3.39
CA ILE A 69 -0.86 4.70 -2.35
C ILE A 69 -1.53 4.58 -0.97
N LYS A 70 -2.37 5.55 -0.57
CA LYS A 70 -3.15 5.44 0.68
C LYS A 70 -3.96 4.15 0.74
N ARG A 71 -4.62 3.80 -0.36
CA ARG A 71 -5.47 2.61 -0.46
C ARG A 71 -4.64 1.33 -0.36
N GLU A 72 -3.50 1.26 -1.04
CA GLU A 72 -2.58 0.12 -0.94
C GLU A 72 -2.10 -0.12 0.50
N ILE A 73 -1.66 0.94 1.19
CA ILE A 73 -1.22 0.86 2.59
C ILE A 73 -2.37 0.38 3.49
N VAL A 74 -3.54 1.01 3.41
CA VAL A 74 -4.70 0.64 4.22
C VAL A 74 -5.12 -0.80 3.96
N SER A 75 -5.20 -1.23 2.70
CA SER A 75 -5.55 -2.61 2.36
C SER A 75 -4.63 -3.62 3.03
N LYS A 76 -3.32 -3.42 2.98
CA LYS A 76 -2.37 -4.31 3.64
C LYS A 76 -2.57 -4.33 5.16
N ILE A 77 -2.68 -3.16 5.78
CA ILE A 77 -2.84 -3.02 7.24
C ILE A 77 -4.12 -3.70 7.73
N VAL A 78 -5.21 -3.50 7.01
CA VAL A 78 -6.52 -4.06 7.37
C VAL A 78 -6.55 -5.58 7.20
N ILE A 79 -5.88 -6.11 6.16
CA ILE A 79 -5.69 -7.55 5.98
C ILE A 79 -4.90 -8.14 7.16
N ASP A 80 -3.78 -7.51 7.54
CA ASP A 80 -2.96 -7.96 8.67
C ASP A 80 -3.71 -7.86 10.01
N LEU A 81 -4.58 -6.85 10.17
CA LEU A 81 -5.49 -6.75 11.32
C LEU A 81 -6.47 -7.93 11.38
N VAL A 82 -7.15 -8.24 10.28
CA VAL A 82 -8.10 -9.37 10.22
C VAL A 82 -7.39 -10.69 10.53
N LYS A 83 -6.20 -10.90 9.95
CA LYS A 83 -5.37 -12.09 10.22
C LYS A 83 -4.93 -12.17 11.67
N TYR A 84 -4.52 -11.03 12.26
CA TYR A 84 -4.15 -10.99 13.66
C TYR A 84 -5.35 -11.35 14.54
N TYR A 85 -6.51 -10.73 14.40
CA TYR A 85 -7.66 -11.04 15.25
C TYR A 85 -8.41 -12.32 14.88
N ASN A 86 -7.98 -13.04 13.82
CA ASN A 86 -8.64 -14.24 13.31
C ASN A 86 -10.13 -14.02 13.01
N ILE A 87 -10.44 -12.89 12.36
CA ILE A 87 -11.83 -12.52 12.03
C ILE A 87 -12.25 -13.30 10.78
N GLU A 88 -12.92 -14.44 11.00
CA GLU A 88 -13.25 -15.41 9.94
C GLU A 88 -14.16 -14.84 8.84
N LYS A 89 -15.15 -14.05 9.26
CA LYS A 89 -16.18 -13.49 8.38
C LYS A 89 -16.17 -11.98 8.55
N THR A 90 -15.87 -11.27 7.47
CA THR A 90 -15.87 -9.80 7.45
C THR A 90 -17.07 -9.26 6.67
N THR A 91 -17.44 -8.02 6.92
CA THR A 91 -18.58 -7.36 6.25
C THR A 91 -18.18 -6.01 5.69
N PHE A 92 -18.99 -5.48 4.78
CA PHE A 92 -18.83 -4.10 4.31
C PHE A 92 -18.72 -3.10 5.47
N HIS A 93 -19.61 -3.20 6.46
CA HIS A 93 -19.62 -2.31 7.62
C HIS A 93 -18.34 -2.43 8.45
N PHE A 94 -17.85 -3.66 8.68
CA PHE A 94 -16.59 -3.90 9.37
C PHE A 94 -15.43 -3.14 8.69
N PHE A 95 -15.27 -3.30 7.38
CA PHE A 95 -14.19 -2.63 6.65
C PHE A 95 -14.37 -1.12 6.57
N SER A 96 -15.60 -0.64 6.41
CA SER A 96 -15.90 0.80 6.43
C SER A 96 -15.46 1.42 7.75
N HIS A 97 -15.81 0.81 8.89
CA HIS A 97 -15.42 1.31 10.21
C HIS A 97 -13.92 1.19 10.47
N ILE A 98 -13.30 0.03 10.23
CA ILE A 98 -11.85 -0.15 10.44
C ILE A 98 -11.04 0.83 9.57
N CYS A 99 -11.40 0.98 8.29
CA CYS A 99 -10.71 1.93 7.43
C CYS A 99 -10.93 3.38 7.90
N THR A 100 -12.12 3.71 8.41
CA THR A 100 -12.42 5.03 8.99
C THR A 100 -11.57 5.31 10.24
N GLU A 101 -11.41 4.33 11.13
CA GLU A 101 -10.56 4.44 12.33
C GLU A 101 -9.08 4.64 11.98
N ILE A 102 -8.59 3.96 10.94
CA ILE A 102 -7.20 4.09 10.46
C ILE A 102 -6.99 5.44 9.75
N LEU A 103 -7.94 5.86 8.92
CA LEU A 103 -7.82 7.04 8.06
C LEU A 103 -8.31 8.34 8.72
N GLU A 104 -8.98 8.25 9.87
CA GLU A 104 -9.67 9.34 10.59
C GLU A 104 -10.67 10.11 9.71
N ARG A 105 -11.28 9.43 8.73
CA ARG A 105 -12.28 10.02 7.83
C ARG A 105 -13.10 8.94 7.16
N ASN A 106 -14.29 9.32 6.70
CA ASN A 106 -15.15 8.44 5.93
C ASN A 106 -14.46 7.95 4.65
N VAL A 107 -14.74 6.69 4.32
CA VAL A 107 -14.14 6.00 3.18
C VAL A 107 -15.19 5.80 2.11
N ASP A 108 -14.78 5.97 0.84
CA ASP A 108 -15.64 5.76 -0.31
C ASP A 108 -16.18 4.31 -0.34
N ASN A 109 -17.50 4.17 -0.37
CA ASN A 109 -18.19 2.87 -0.43
C ASN A 109 -17.69 2.02 -1.60
N ARG A 110 -17.39 2.63 -2.77
CA ARG A 110 -16.87 1.89 -3.92
C ARG A 110 -15.50 1.27 -3.64
N TYR A 111 -14.66 1.96 -2.89
CA TYR A 111 -13.36 1.41 -2.49
C TYR A 111 -13.54 0.18 -1.60
N ILE A 112 -14.44 0.26 -0.60
CA ILE A 112 -14.73 -0.88 0.28
C ILE A 112 -15.31 -2.06 -0.51
N LEU A 113 -16.26 -1.80 -1.42
CA LEU A 113 -16.84 -2.83 -2.27
C LEU A 113 -15.80 -3.51 -3.16
N ASN A 114 -14.91 -2.74 -3.78
CA ASN A 114 -13.95 -3.30 -4.72
C ASN A 114 -12.88 -4.14 -4.00
N ASN A 115 -12.39 -3.67 -2.85
CA ASN A 115 -11.22 -4.25 -2.17
C ASN A 115 -11.57 -5.22 -1.04
N PHE A 116 -12.76 -5.10 -0.44
CA PHE A 116 -13.08 -5.82 0.79
C PHE A 116 -14.48 -6.41 0.88
N SER A 117 -15.35 -6.28 -0.13
CA SER A 117 -16.65 -6.95 -0.08
C SER A 117 -16.50 -8.47 -0.05
N ASN A 118 -17.32 -9.14 0.77
CA ASN A 118 -17.46 -10.60 0.82
C ASN A 118 -16.16 -11.38 1.08
N MET A 119 -15.26 -10.83 1.90
CA MET A 119 -14.00 -11.49 2.21
C MET A 119 -14.15 -12.50 3.36
N ILE A 120 -13.60 -13.70 3.18
CA ILE A 120 -13.50 -14.75 4.19
C ILE A 120 -12.02 -15.05 4.45
N LEU A 121 -11.67 -15.23 5.72
CA LEU A 121 -10.37 -15.77 6.10
C LEU A 121 -10.44 -17.30 6.04
N ASP A 122 -9.69 -17.91 5.14
CA ASP A 122 -9.67 -19.36 4.98
C ASP A 122 -8.77 -20.05 6.02
N GLU A 123 -8.73 -21.39 5.97
CA GLU A 123 -7.91 -22.22 6.87
C GLU A 123 -6.40 -21.95 6.74
N LYS A 124 -5.95 -21.42 5.60
CA LYS A 124 -4.56 -21.03 5.35
C LYS A 124 -4.25 -19.61 5.82
N LYS A 125 -5.23 -18.91 6.43
CA LYS A 125 -5.16 -17.50 6.83
C LYS A 125 -4.97 -16.56 5.65
N GLU A 126 -5.50 -16.94 4.49
CA GLU A 126 -5.59 -16.09 3.33
C GLU A 126 -7.00 -15.51 3.23
N LEU A 127 -7.05 -14.24 2.87
CA LEU A 127 -8.29 -13.49 2.76
C LEU A 127 -8.76 -13.61 1.31
N THR A 128 -9.80 -14.41 1.09
CA THR A 128 -10.35 -14.70 -0.23
C THR A 128 -11.69 -13.99 -0.42
N LYS A 129 -11.89 -13.43 -1.62
CA LYS A 129 -13.13 -12.78 -1.99
C LYS A 129 -14.11 -13.84 -2.49
N LEU A 130 -15.28 -13.95 -1.88
CA LEU A 130 -16.33 -14.80 -2.41
C LEU A 130 -16.93 -14.19 -3.69
N SER A 131 -17.22 -15.06 -4.65
CA SER A 131 -17.90 -14.73 -5.90
C SER A 131 -19.36 -14.30 -5.68
N GLU A 132 -20.02 -14.88 -4.69
CA GLU A 132 -21.41 -14.57 -4.36
C GLU A 132 -21.52 -13.46 -3.31
N SER A 133 -22.39 -12.49 -3.58
CA SER A 133 -22.77 -11.46 -2.62
C SER A 133 -23.45 -12.10 -1.42
N ARG A 134 -22.88 -11.94 -0.23
CA ARG A 134 -23.57 -12.36 0.99
C ARG A 134 -24.54 -11.27 1.42
N ASN A 135 -25.79 -11.63 1.64
CA ASN A 135 -26.76 -10.75 2.27
C ASN A 135 -26.29 -10.46 3.70
N ALA A 136 -26.06 -9.18 4.00
CA ALA A 136 -25.59 -8.73 5.30
C ALA A 136 -26.73 -8.76 6.33
N SER A 137 -27.07 -9.95 6.83
CA SER A 137 -28.14 -10.10 7.83
C SER A 137 -27.66 -10.58 9.21
N SER A 138 -26.36 -10.78 9.41
CA SER A 138 -25.80 -11.04 10.75
C SER A 138 -24.84 -9.92 11.16
N LYS A 139 -25.16 -9.24 12.27
CA LYS A 139 -24.24 -8.31 12.91
C LYS A 139 -23.04 -9.11 13.41
N MET A 140 -21.85 -8.81 12.90
CA MET A 140 -20.62 -9.39 13.43
C MET A 140 -20.52 -9.06 14.92
N ILE A 141 -20.31 -10.08 15.75
CA ILE A 141 -20.00 -9.90 17.17
C ILE A 141 -18.48 -9.82 17.26
N LEU A 142 -17.98 -8.67 17.69
CA LEU A 142 -16.57 -8.44 17.95
C LEU A 142 -16.36 -8.35 19.46
N GLU A 143 -15.31 -8.99 19.95
CA GLU A 143 -14.92 -8.91 21.37
C GLU A 143 -14.45 -7.51 21.77
N ASN A 144 -13.87 -6.78 20.80
CA ASN A 144 -13.32 -5.43 20.99
C ASN A 144 -13.99 -4.44 20.03
N SER A 145 -14.07 -3.18 20.44
CA SER A 145 -14.50 -2.09 19.56
C SER A 145 -13.53 -1.87 18.40
N TYR A 146 -13.99 -1.24 17.31
CA TYR A 146 -13.13 -0.93 16.15
C TYR A 146 -11.89 -0.11 16.53
N ASN A 147 -12.06 0.85 17.44
CA ASN A 147 -10.97 1.67 17.94
C ASN A 147 -9.95 0.81 18.73
N GLU A 148 -10.41 -0.09 19.59
CA GLU A 148 -9.54 -1.00 20.34
C GLU A 148 -8.81 -1.99 19.43
N LEU A 149 -9.42 -2.43 18.33
CA LEU A 149 -8.75 -3.29 17.34
C LEU A 149 -7.60 -2.56 16.65
N VAL A 150 -7.84 -1.31 16.24
CA VAL A 150 -6.88 -0.48 15.47
C VAL A 150 -5.77 0.09 16.36
N SER A 151 -6.12 0.58 17.56
CA SER A 151 -5.18 1.10 18.55
C SER A 151 -4.49 0.02 19.39
N MET A 152 -5.06 -1.19 19.39
CA MET A 152 -4.63 -2.34 20.20
C MET A 152 -4.61 -2.04 21.71
N SER A 153 -5.45 -1.10 22.17
CA SER A 153 -5.44 -0.59 23.55
C SER A 153 -5.81 -1.64 24.61
N HIS A 154 -6.53 -2.69 24.23
CA HIS A 154 -6.86 -3.82 25.11
C HIS A 154 -5.64 -4.71 25.43
N ILE A 155 -4.54 -4.58 24.69
CA ILE A 155 -3.30 -5.33 24.93
C ILE A 155 -2.45 -4.60 25.97
N LYS A 156 -2.18 -5.27 27.10
CA LYS A 156 -1.41 -4.69 28.22
C LYS A 156 0.07 -4.41 27.91
N ASP A 157 0.63 -5.06 26.90
CA ASP A 157 2.03 -4.86 26.49
C ASP A 157 2.24 -3.41 26.00
N LYS A 158 3.09 -2.68 26.74
CA LYS A 158 3.36 -1.26 26.51
C LYS A 158 3.88 -0.97 25.10
N LEU A 159 4.49 -1.94 24.42
CA LEU A 159 5.02 -1.75 23.07
C LEU A 159 3.91 -1.47 22.04
N PHE A 160 2.71 -2.03 22.22
CA PHE A 160 1.58 -1.79 21.32
C PHE A 160 0.93 -0.41 21.51
N ARG A 161 1.27 0.33 22.57
CA ARG A 161 0.81 1.72 22.75
C ARG A 161 1.34 2.63 21.64
N ASN A 162 2.58 2.39 21.20
CA ASN A 162 3.27 3.22 20.21
C ASN A 162 3.48 2.52 18.85
N ASN A 163 3.22 1.21 18.79
CA ASN A 163 3.32 0.39 17.58
C ASN A 163 2.06 -0.45 17.44
N ASN A 164 1.08 0.09 16.72
CA ASN A 164 -0.23 -0.49 16.44
C ASN A 164 -0.62 -0.23 14.99
N PHE A 165 -1.77 -0.72 14.54
CA PHE A 165 -2.19 -0.59 13.14
C PHE A 165 -2.36 0.88 12.71
N LYS A 166 -2.84 1.75 13.61
CA LYS A 166 -2.97 3.19 13.33
C LYS A 166 -1.62 3.86 13.10
N THR A 167 -0.69 3.65 14.03
CA THR A 167 0.66 4.24 13.95
C THR A 167 1.47 3.63 12.80
N ALA A 168 1.27 2.35 12.48
CA ALA A 168 1.86 1.71 11.30
C ALA A 168 1.40 2.39 10.00
N TYR A 169 0.10 2.69 9.87
CA TYR A 169 -0.42 3.46 8.73
C TYR A 169 0.24 4.84 8.65
N LEU A 170 0.27 5.59 9.76
CA LEU A 170 0.84 6.93 9.80
C LEU A 170 2.32 6.95 9.41
N LYS A 171 3.12 6.01 9.92
CA LYS A 171 4.56 5.89 9.59
C LYS A 171 4.77 5.58 8.11
N CYS A 172 4.07 4.56 7.59
CA CYS A 172 4.16 4.15 6.19
C CYS A 172 3.74 5.28 5.24
N TYR A 173 2.64 5.95 5.57
CA TYR A 173 2.11 7.04 4.77
C TYR A 173 2.93 8.34 4.87
N ALA A 174 3.60 8.59 6.00
CA ALA A 174 4.53 9.71 6.15
C ALA A 174 5.69 9.61 5.15
N CYS A 175 6.30 8.43 5.02
CA CYS A 175 7.38 8.21 4.05
C CYS A 175 6.90 8.45 2.60
N ALA A 176 5.71 7.97 2.23
CA ALA A 176 5.15 8.29 0.91
C ALA A 176 4.95 9.80 0.71
N ASN A 177 4.47 10.53 1.73
CA ASN A 177 4.27 11.97 1.66
C ASN A 177 5.57 12.78 1.55
N GLU A 178 6.67 12.28 2.11
CA GLU A 178 7.99 12.91 1.97
C GLU A 178 8.40 12.93 0.50
N GLU A 179 8.22 11.81 -0.23
CA GLU A 179 8.49 11.77 -1.68
C GLU A 179 7.60 12.76 -2.44
N PHE A 180 6.29 12.76 -2.22
CA PHE A 180 5.40 13.76 -2.85
C PHE A 180 5.83 15.21 -2.55
N SER A 181 6.39 15.47 -1.38
CA SER A 181 6.81 16.82 -0.98
C SER A 181 8.16 17.19 -1.61
N ARG A 182 9.09 16.24 -1.70
CA ARG A 182 10.40 16.39 -2.33
C ARG A 182 10.29 16.86 -3.77
N PHE A 183 9.37 16.28 -4.56
CA PHE A 183 9.22 16.60 -5.98
C PHE A 183 8.37 17.87 -6.26
N LYS A 184 7.84 18.55 -5.23
CA LYS A 184 7.04 19.79 -5.44
C LYS A 184 7.81 20.90 -6.13
N VAL A 185 9.14 20.92 -6.02
CA VAL A 185 10.00 21.90 -6.68
C VAL A 185 9.84 21.88 -8.22
N PHE A 186 9.51 20.72 -8.79
CA PHE A 186 9.22 20.56 -10.22
C PHE A 186 7.85 21.11 -10.63
N ALA A 187 7.12 21.71 -9.68
CA ALA A 187 5.94 22.49 -10.00
C ALA A 187 6.28 23.78 -10.76
N PHE A 188 7.52 24.27 -10.62
CA PHE A 188 8.03 25.49 -11.23
C PHE A 188 8.81 25.20 -12.52
N PRO A 189 8.67 26.05 -13.55
CA PRO A 189 9.31 25.82 -14.85
C PRO A 189 10.84 25.86 -14.78
N ASP A 190 11.43 26.58 -13.83
CA ASP A 190 12.89 26.76 -13.73
C ASP A 190 13.67 25.48 -13.41
N ASN A 191 12.98 24.38 -13.06
CA ASN A 191 13.60 23.11 -12.68
C ASN A 191 13.51 22.03 -13.77
N PHE A 192 13.24 22.39 -15.03
CA PHE A 192 12.99 21.40 -16.09
C PHE A 192 14.22 20.55 -16.42
N GLU A 193 15.44 21.09 -16.43
CA GLU A 193 16.66 20.33 -16.73
C GLU A 193 16.91 19.26 -15.66
N THR A 194 16.80 19.66 -14.39
CA THR A 194 16.89 18.75 -13.23
C THR A 194 15.79 17.69 -13.27
N LEU A 195 14.56 18.06 -13.65
CA LEU A 195 13.45 17.13 -13.81
C LEU A 195 13.73 16.09 -14.89
N ASP A 196 14.16 16.55 -16.08
CA ASP A 196 14.43 15.69 -17.23
C ASP A 196 15.58 14.70 -16.88
N PHE A 197 16.65 15.17 -16.23
CA PHE A 197 17.74 14.30 -15.74
C PHE A 197 17.26 13.24 -14.74
N LEU A 198 16.55 13.65 -13.68
CA LEU A 198 16.08 12.73 -12.65
C LEU A 198 15.06 11.73 -13.18
N PHE A 199 14.19 12.16 -14.10
CA PHE A 199 13.23 11.27 -14.74
C PHE A 199 13.94 10.18 -15.54
N GLU A 200 14.94 10.54 -16.35
CA GLU A 200 15.71 9.57 -17.12
C GLU A 200 16.52 8.61 -16.23
N GLU A 201 17.12 9.12 -15.15
CA GLU A 201 17.83 8.30 -14.18
C GLU A 201 16.91 7.23 -13.55
N GLU A 202 15.71 7.62 -13.11
CA GLU A 202 14.74 6.69 -12.52
C GLU A 202 14.09 5.77 -13.56
N ARG A 203 13.95 6.21 -14.82
CA ARG A 203 13.49 5.36 -15.92
C ARG A 203 14.47 4.22 -16.19
N ILE A 204 15.76 4.53 -16.30
CA ILE A 204 16.83 3.53 -16.51
C ILE A 204 16.84 2.53 -15.36
N LYS A 205 16.83 3.00 -14.10
CA LYS A 205 16.77 2.11 -12.92
C LYS A 205 15.57 1.18 -12.94
N LYS A 206 14.41 1.68 -13.40
CA LYS A 206 13.20 0.87 -13.53
C LYS A 206 13.34 -0.20 -14.62
N GLU A 207 13.82 0.18 -15.79
CA GLU A 207 14.08 -0.73 -16.91
C GLU A 207 15.10 -1.83 -16.50
N GLU A 208 16.20 -1.48 -15.84
CA GLU A 208 17.20 -2.42 -15.32
C GLU A 208 16.62 -3.42 -14.31
N LYS A 209 15.75 -2.94 -13.42
CA LYS A 209 15.05 -3.78 -12.44
C LYS A 209 14.06 -4.73 -13.09
N GLU A 210 13.35 -4.30 -14.13
CA GLU A 210 12.43 -5.16 -14.90
C GLU A 210 13.19 -6.24 -15.68
N ILE A 211 14.31 -5.88 -16.33
CA ILE A 211 15.19 -6.85 -17.01
C ILE A 211 15.74 -7.89 -16.01
N SER A 212 16.20 -7.43 -14.85
CA SER A 212 16.74 -8.31 -13.81
C SER A 212 15.71 -9.33 -13.30
N LYS A 213 14.43 -8.93 -13.18
CA LYS A 213 13.35 -9.85 -12.80
C LYS A 213 13.12 -10.94 -13.84
N ILE A 214 13.08 -10.56 -15.13
CA ILE A 214 12.91 -11.50 -16.24
C ILE A 214 14.05 -12.53 -16.25
N MET A 215 15.29 -12.09 -16.04
CA MET A 215 16.43 -13.00 -15.97
C MET A 215 16.32 -14.00 -14.80
N ILE A 216 15.88 -13.56 -13.62
CA ILE A 216 15.68 -14.44 -12.47
C ILE A 216 14.58 -15.48 -12.77
N GLU A 217 13.45 -15.05 -13.32
CA GLU A 217 12.34 -15.94 -13.67
C GLU A 217 12.77 -17.01 -14.70
N GLN A 218 13.54 -16.62 -15.72
CA GLN A 218 14.11 -17.55 -16.69
C GLN A 218 15.06 -18.58 -16.04
N VAL A 219 15.94 -18.14 -15.14
CA VAL A 219 16.85 -19.04 -14.41
C VAL A 219 16.08 -20.01 -13.52
N GLU A 220 15.02 -19.56 -12.83
CA GLU A 220 14.18 -20.43 -12.00
C GLU A 220 13.38 -21.44 -12.84
N GLU A 221 12.90 -21.06 -14.01
CA GLU A 221 12.25 -21.98 -14.96
C GLU A 221 13.23 -23.03 -15.49
N GLU A 222 14.43 -22.63 -15.89
CA GLU A 222 15.49 -23.55 -16.34
C GLU A 222 15.90 -24.55 -15.25
N GLN A 223 16.00 -24.10 -14.00
CA GLN A 223 16.29 -24.98 -12.86
C GLN A 223 15.17 -25.98 -12.54
N LYS A 224 13.90 -25.61 -12.78
CA LYS A 224 12.75 -26.52 -12.62
C LYS A 224 12.68 -27.58 -13.73
N ILE A 225 13.21 -27.28 -14.93
CA ILE A 225 13.21 -28.19 -16.08
C ILE A 225 14.37 -29.21 -15.98
N GLN A 226 15.44 -28.92 -15.25
CA GLN A 226 16.52 -29.89 -15.04
C GLN A 226 16.07 -31.04 -14.11
N PRO A 227 16.09 -32.31 -14.56
CA PRO A 227 15.70 -33.43 -13.71
C PRO A 227 16.66 -33.53 -12.53
N ASN A 228 16.10 -33.49 -11.33
CA ASN A 228 16.81 -33.64 -10.07
C ASN A 228 17.56 -34.99 -10.11
N LYS A 229 18.86 -34.98 -10.40
CA LYS A 229 19.69 -36.18 -10.45
C LYS A 229 19.69 -36.78 -9.04
N LYS A 230 18.83 -37.77 -8.79
CA LYS A 230 18.90 -38.59 -7.58
C LYS A 230 20.31 -39.16 -7.50
N ARG A 231 21.10 -38.69 -6.54
CA ARG A 231 22.36 -39.35 -6.15
C ARG A 231 21.98 -40.77 -5.73
N ARG A 232 22.47 -41.76 -6.47
CA ARG A 232 22.43 -43.16 -6.02
C ARG A 232 23.33 -43.24 -4.79
N LEU A 233 22.72 -43.56 -3.65
CA LEU A 233 23.41 -44.02 -2.44
C LEU A 233 24.02 -45.40 -2.69
#